data_AF-A0A010QJ07-F1
#
_entry.id   AF-A0A010QJ07-F1
#
_cell.length_a   1.000
_cell.length_b   1.000
_cell.length_c   1.000
_cell.angle_alpha   90.00
_cell.angle_beta   90.00
_cell.angle_gamma   90.00
#
_symmetry.space_group_name_H-M   'P 1'
#
loop_
_entity.id
_entity.type
_entity.pdbx_description
1 polymer ?
#
loop_
_entity_poly.entity_id
_entity_poly.type
_entity_poly.pdbx_seq_one_letter_code
_entity_poly.pdbx_strand_id
1 'polypeptide(L)'
;MSGVEAVGLVLGLWPIITSLVKGYKATKDGDDRRSFLLKIDVQQTIYESCVRQLIEENEESIDLELTNAEIRQLDISFWQRPSFRVKLHDRLGARDFELMESVLKQIVKTMESLRSQLENGQADLTATGTRRGRMRHHFHQIRINMPHSEFQKSFEKLKEHNKELQQLVQVFEQPQTRPKWKSPASVRKRRASIMMRARRVAPKQINEFSRILEESYHCSCSGGHDADLNINGDAQFQVYFHVDDKTGRTFSGASLESQLPTISGVSAINIGIEGDLDRSGRFIAPEIVGTPERTEFSRSPGSQDDARTSWSRSRHNSTSSGSYERRATRALPIIFYRPLSESNDNGRQIDDMCDLVKSLDKNVANTRRSYQTVGTLGHGDRHFAARHIEPAITDNHVISLDEKLPETEDWLLSRQKRVDIAQRLALAIVQFWSTSWIDRWWTWRDFSVKDDNSREVQLFVTRTIFAPTSGGSSTGKPARIWRFLREPLLVRLGFALIELALGMRLSRWRELHKYGSTTDEGLGEDSQDERDYDTALTILGRKILQEEISVAYQAVVEACLKCEVIRETGAISLTTAANSFSEDVDREILQPLSEYFETNWGDMKLD
;
A
#
# COMPACT_ATOMS: atom_id res chain seq x y z
N MET A 1 26.25 -20.31 -37.77
CA MET A 1 26.19 -19.17 -36.85
C MET A 1 27.25 -19.33 -35.77
N SER A 2 27.90 -18.24 -35.35
CA SER A 2 28.43 -18.14 -33.99
C SER A 2 27.29 -18.00 -32.97
N GLY A 3 27.58 -18.23 -31.70
CA GLY A 3 26.61 -18.00 -30.62
C GLY A 3 26.42 -16.52 -30.31
N VAL A 4 27.33 -15.65 -30.78
CA VAL A 4 27.18 -14.20 -30.67
C VAL A 4 26.09 -13.72 -31.65
N GLU A 5 26.08 -14.23 -32.88
CA GLU A 5 24.92 -14.09 -33.79
C GLU A 5 23.64 -14.69 -33.19
N ALA A 6 23.76 -15.79 -32.43
CA ALA A 6 22.62 -16.40 -31.75
C ALA A 6 22.01 -15.47 -30.68
N VAL A 7 22.80 -14.62 -30.01
CA VAL A 7 22.26 -13.62 -29.07
C VAL A 7 21.29 -12.67 -29.77
N GLY A 8 21.76 -12.02 -30.85
CA GLY A 8 20.95 -11.09 -31.63
C GLY A 8 19.73 -11.77 -32.27
N LEU A 9 19.88 -13.02 -32.72
CA LEU A 9 18.77 -13.77 -33.33
C LEU A 9 17.70 -14.17 -32.30
N VAL A 10 18.06 -14.52 -31.06
CA VAL A 10 17.10 -14.71 -29.96
C VAL A 10 16.34 -13.42 -29.67
N LEU A 11 17.06 -12.29 -29.53
CA LEU A 11 16.43 -10.99 -29.27
C LEU A 11 15.45 -10.63 -30.40
N GLY A 12 15.82 -10.81 -31.66
CA GLY A 12 14.94 -10.58 -32.81
C GLY A 12 13.75 -11.55 -32.90
N LEU A 13 13.90 -12.81 -32.48
CA LEU A 13 12.81 -13.80 -32.45
C LEU A 13 11.84 -13.56 -31.27
N TRP A 14 12.26 -12.94 -30.17
CA TRP A 14 11.43 -12.86 -28.97
C TRP A 14 10.14 -12.02 -29.13
N PRO A 15 10.16 -10.84 -29.78
CA PRO A 15 8.94 -10.12 -30.14
C PRO A 15 8.03 -10.93 -31.08
N ILE A 16 8.59 -11.78 -31.93
CA ILE A 16 7.84 -12.65 -32.85
C ILE A 16 7.11 -13.75 -32.06
N ILE A 17 7.79 -14.47 -31.17
CA ILE A 17 7.12 -15.47 -30.30
C ILE A 17 6.07 -14.79 -29.41
N THR A 18 6.40 -13.64 -28.83
CA THR A 18 5.46 -12.84 -28.02
C THR A 18 4.23 -12.41 -28.83
N SER A 19 4.39 -12.15 -30.13
CA SER A 19 3.31 -11.77 -31.04
C SER A 19 2.51 -12.96 -31.59
N LEU A 20 3.14 -14.09 -31.88
CA LEU A 20 2.46 -15.34 -32.24
C LEU A 20 1.65 -15.88 -31.05
N VAL A 21 2.18 -15.77 -29.82
CA VAL A 21 1.42 -16.04 -28.60
C VAL A 21 0.31 -14.99 -28.38
N LYS A 22 0.44 -13.74 -28.85
CA LYS A 22 -0.68 -12.76 -28.94
C LYS A 22 -1.71 -13.12 -30.03
N GLY A 23 -1.33 -13.82 -31.09
CA GLY A 23 -2.26 -14.45 -32.03
C GLY A 23 -3.04 -15.61 -31.37
N TYR A 24 -2.32 -16.53 -30.73
CA TYR A 24 -2.90 -17.66 -29.99
C TYR A 24 -3.83 -17.22 -28.84
N LYS A 25 -3.54 -16.08 -28.18
CA LYS A 25 -4.43 -15.45 -27.18
C LYS A 25 -5.86 -15.19 -27.69
N ALA A 26 -6.10 -15.08 -29.00
CA ALA A 26 -7.43 -14.85 -29.56
C ALA A 26 -8.36 -16.09 -29.47
N THR A 27 -7.88 -17.23 -28.97
CA THR A 27 -8.59 -18.53 -29.06
C THR A 27 -8.87 -19.22 -27.71
N LYS A 28 -8.37 -18.70 -26.58
CA LYS A 28 -8.48 -19.36 -25.25
C LYS A 28 -8.78 -18.36 -24.12
N ASP A 29 -9.94 -18.53 -23.50
CA ASP A 29 -10.30 -17.91 -22.21
C ASP A 29 -9.91 -18.79 -21.02
N GLY A 30 -9.72 -18.19 -19.84
CA GLY A 30 -9.43 -18.88 -18.57
C GLY A 30 -8.19 -18.36 -17.84
N ASP A 31 -8.06 -18.72 -16.56
CA ASP A 31 -7.04 -18.17 -15.64
C ASP A 31 -5.60 -18.59 -15.99
N ASP A 32 -5.43 -19.78 -16.59
CA ASP A 32 -4.19 -20.26 -17.22
C ASP A 32 -3.50 -19.19 -18.07
N ARG A 33 -4.28 -18.30 -18.71
CA ARG A 33 -3.79 -17.20 -19.55
C ARG A 33 -2.85 -16.28 -18.80
N ARG A 34 -3.16 -15.88 -17.56
CA ARG A 34 -2.27 -14.98 -16.79
C ARG A 34 -1.00 -15.72 -16.36
N SER A 35 -1.15 -16.94 -15.84
CA SER A 35 -0.04 -17.81 -15.44
C SER A 35 0.93 -18.13 -16.58
N PHE A 36 0.42 -18.41 -17.79
CA PHE A 36 1.26 -18.75 -18.94
C PHE A 36 2.01 -17.55 -19.53
N LEU A 37 1.38 -16.37 -19.57
CA LEU A 37 2.05 -15.16 -20.06
C LEU A 37 3.13 -14.68 -19.10
N LEU A 38 2.85 -14.68 -17.79
CA LEU A 38 3.86 -14.38 -16.78
C LEU A 38 5.08 -15.30 -16.90
N LYS A 39 4.89 -16.59 -17.23
CA LYS A 39 6.01 -17.51 -17.49
C LYS A 39 6.84 -17.11 -18.72
N ILE A 40 6.24 -16.65 -19.82
CA ILE A 40 6.99 -16.16 -20.98
C ILE A 40 7.73 -14.86 -20.64
N ASP A 41 7.04 -13.89 -20.04
CA ASP A 41 7.60 -12.57 -19.74
C ASP A 41 8.75 -12.67 -18.70
N VAL A 42 8.68 -13.64 -17.77
CA VAL A 42 9.80 -14.01 -16.88
C VAL A 42 10.97 -14.63 -17.65
N GLN A 43 10.72 -15.53 -18.60
CA GLN A 43 11.80 -16.09 -19.43
C GLN A 43 12.47 -15.06 -20.34
N GLN A 44 11.71 -14.05 -20.79
CA GLN A 44 12.25 -12.89 -21.50
C GLN A 44 13.20 -12.10 -20.60
N THR A 45 12.72 -11.71 -19.41
CA THR A 45 13.48 -10.91 -18.44
C THR A 45 14.77 -11.61 -17.99
N ILE A 46 14.73 -12.93 -17.75
CA ILE A 46 15.92 -13.72 -17.40
C ILE A 46 16.94 -13.67 -18.55
N TYR A 47 16.50 -13.93 -19.78
CA TYR A 47 17.38 -13.92 -20.94
C TYR A 47 18.00 -12.53 -21.21
N GLU A 48 17.18 -11.48 -21.23
CA GLU A 48 17.64 -10.09 -21.38
C GLU A 48 18.62 -9.67 -20.27
N SER A 49 18.44 -10.15 -19.04
CA SER A 49 19.39 -9.90 -17.94
C SER A 49 20.74 -10.57 -18.18
N CYS A 50 20.75 -11.86 -18.51
CA CYS A 50 21.97 -12.62 -18.79
C CYS A 50 22.75 -12.00 -19.95
N VAL A 51 22.03 -11.57 -21.00
CA VAL A 51 22.61 -10.87 -22.15
C VAL A 51 23.20 -9.51 -21.77
N ARG A 52 22.54 -8.74 -20.90
CA ARG A 52 23.04 -7.45 -20.44
C ARG A 52 24.32 -7.59 -19.60
N GLN A 53 24.35 -8.55 -18.67
CA GLN A 53 25.54 -8.87 -17.85
C GLN A 53 26.75 -9.27 -18.73
N LEU A 54 26.52 -9.96 -19.86
CA LEU A 54 27.58 -10.30 -20.81
C LEU A 54 28.18 -9.07 -21.55
N ILE A 55 27.45 -7.95 -21.63
CA ILE A 55 27.86 -6.70 -22.27
C ILE A 55 28.50 -5.72 -21.26
N GLU A 56 27.83 -5.45 -20.14
CA GLU A 56 28.19 -4.36 -19.22
C GLU A 56 29.62 -4.48 -18.66
N GLU A 57 30.11 -5.70 -18.43
CA GLU A 57 31.50 -5.96 -17.99
C GLU A 57 32.56 -5.85 -19.11
N ASN A 58 32.20 -5.42 -20.32
CA ASN A 58 33.07 -5.39 -21.51
C ASN A 58 33.38 -3.96 -22.02
N GLU A 59 32.83 -2.94 -21.37
CA GLU A 59 32.72 -1.56 -21.87
C GLU A 59 33.27 -0.48 -20.90
N GLU A 60 34.59 -0.38 -20.72
CA GLU A 60 35.25 0.83 -20.16
C GLU A 60 35.22 2.05 -21.13
N SER A 61 34.49 1.98 -22.25
CA SER A 61 34.74 2.83 -23.44
C SER A 61 33.52 3.11 -24.32
N ILE A 62 32.31 2.69 -23.95
CA ILE A 62 31.09 2.90 -24.75
C ILE A 62 30.03 3.60 -23.89
N ASP A 63 29.26 4.48 -24.50
CA ASP A 63 28.26 5.31 -23.84
C ASP A 63 27.02 4.48 -23.48
N LEU A 64 26.77 4.34 -22.18
CA LEU A 64 25.75 3.47 -21.62
C LEU A 64 24.32 3.84 -22.04
N GLU A 65 24.07 5.10 -22.42
CA GLU A 65 22.78 5.52 -22.98
C GLU A 65 22.59 5.03 -24.43
N LEU A 66 23.65 5.06 -25.23
CA LEU A 66 23.67 4.49 -26.58
C LEU A 66 23.55 2.97 -26.56
N THR A 67 24.29 2.24 -25.72
CA THR A 67 24.16 0.78 -25.63
C THR A 67 22.73 0.39 -25.22
N ASN A 68 22.09 1.13 -24.31
CA ASN A 68 20.69 0.90 -23.94
C ASN A 68 19.69 1.21 -25.06
N ALA A 69 20.00 2.11 -25.99
CA ALA A 69 19.19 2.35 -27.17
C ALA A 69 19.38 1.24 -28.23
N GLU A 70 20.62 0.87 -28.54
CA GLU A 70 20.98 -0.16 -29.53
C GLU A 70 20.45 -1.56 -29.13
N ILE A 71 20.61 -1.96 -27.87
CA ILE A 71 20.05 -3.22 -27.34
C ILE A 71 18.53 -3.26 -27.48
N ARG A 72 17.83 -2.12 -27.28
CA ARG A 72 16.36 -2.03 -27.44
C ARG A 72 15.91 -1.95 -28.90
N GLN A 73 16.78 -1.53 -29.82
CA GLN A 73 16.49 -1.48 -31.26
C GLN A 73 16.78 -2.81 -32.00
N LEU A 74 17.15 -3.86 -31.26
CA LEU A 74 17.30 -5.24 -31.78
C LEU A 74 18.37 -5.37 -32.89
N ASP A 75 19.38 -4.49 -32.93
CA ASP A 75 20.35 -4.55 -34.02
C ASP A 75 21.32 -5.74 -33.85
N ILE A 76 21.07 -6.76 -34.68
CA ILE A 76 21.90 -7.96 -34.81
C ILE A 76 23.32 -7.60 -35.28
N SER A 77 23.52 -6.46 -35.95
CA SER A 77 24.84 -6.01 -36.43
C SER A 77 25.83 -5.74 -35.29
N PHE A 78 25.37 -5.24 -34.13
CA PHE A 78 26.21 -4.99 -32.95
C PHE A 78 26.94 -6.27 -32.51
N TRP A 79 26.19 -7.37 -32.45
CA TRP A 79 26.68 -8.69 -32.06
C TRP A 79 27.60 -9.35 -33.10
N GLN A 80 27.53 -8.92 -34.36
CA GLN A 80 28.41 -9.42 -35.43
C GLN A 80 29.77 -8.73 -35.47
N ARG A 81 30.01 -7.67 -34.67
CA ARG A 81 31.29 -6.94 -34.63
C ARG A 81 32.44 -7.85 -34.15
N PRO A 82 33.47 -8.14 -34.99
CA PRO A 82 34.53 -9.08 -34.61
C PRO A 82 35.31 -8.65 -33.36
N SER A 83 35.45 -7.34 -33.13
CA SER A 83 36.08 -6.77 -31.94
C SER A 83 35.36 -7.12 -30.64
N PHE A 84 34.02 -7.15 -30.63
CA PHE A 84 33.24 -7.59 -29.47
C PHE A 84 33.41 -9.09 -29.23
N ARG A 85 33.36 -9.90 -30.29
CA ARG A 85 33.55 -11.37 -30.19
C ARG A 85 34.94 -11.75 -29.68
N VAL A 86 36.00 -11.08 -30.14
CA VAL A 86 37.37 -11.30 -29.64
C VAL A 86 37.47 -10.91 -28.17
N LYS A 87 37.03 -9.70 -27.77
CA LYS A 87 37.01 -9.30 -26.36
C LYS A 87 36.27 -10.30 -25.45
N LEU A 88 35.08 -10.75 -25.87
CA LEU A 88 34.27 -11.67 -25.07
C LEU A 88 34.89 -13.07 -24.99
N HIS A 89 35.52 -13.54 -26.06
CA HIS A 89 36.31 -14.77 -26.07
C HIS A 89 37.52 -14.67 -25.13
N ASP A 90 38.26 -13.57 -25.18
CA ASP A 90 39.47 -13.36 -24.37
C ASP A 90 39.14 -13.14 -22.88
N ARG A 91 37.95 -12.59 -22.58
CA ARG A 91 37.40 -12.41 -21.23
C ARG A 91 37.01 -13.72 -20.58
N LEU A 92 36.30 -14.59 -21.31
CA LEU A 92 35.78 -15.86 -20.78
C LEU A 92 36.79 -17.01 -20.92
N GLY A 93 37.74 -16.91 -21.85
CA GLY A 93 38.60 -18.01 -22.29
C GLY A 93 37.86 -18.99 -23.21
N ALA A 94 38.60 -19.64 -24.11
CA ALA A 94 38.06 -20.42 -25.21
C ALA A 94 36.99 -21.47 -24.77
N ARG A 95 37.28 -22.28 -23.74
CA ARG A 95 36.36 -23.35 -23.29
C ARG A 95 35.02 -22.81 -22.82
N ASP A 96 35.03 -21.75 -22.03
CA ASP A 96 33.82 -21.24 -21.37
C ASP A 96 33.04 -20.30 -22.31
N PHE A 97 33.74 -19.62 -23.21
CA PHE A 97 33.15 -19.01 -24.40
C PHE A 97 32.45 -20.06 -25.28
N GLU A 98 33.06 -21.22 -25.57
CA GLU A 98 32.45 -22.31 -26.37
C GLU A 98 31.19 -22.90 -25.70
N LEU A 99 31.20 -23.08 -24.37
CA LEU A 99 30.04 -23.55 -23.61
C LEU A 99 28.87 -22.57 -23.71
N MET A 100 29.13 -21.28 -23.48
CA MET A 100 28.14 -20.22 -23.69
C MET A 100 27.67 -20.18 -25.16
N GLU A 101 28.59 -20.32 -26.11
CA GLU A 101 28.28 -20.35 -27.55
C GLU A 101 27.33 -21.51 -27.91
N SER A 102 27.47 -22.65 -27.22
CA SER A 102 26.60 -23.82 -27.36
C SER A 102 25.20 -23.60 -26.78
N VAL A 103 25.09 -23.07 -25.57
CA VAL A 103 23.77 -22.82 -24.92
C VAL A 103 22.95 -21.82 -25.74
N LEU A 104 23.57 -20.71 -26.19
CA LEU A 104 22.88 -19.70 -27.01
C LEU A 104 22.33 -20.27 -28.34
N LYS A 105 23.06 -21.20 -28.98
CA LYS A 105 22.58 -21.92 -30.17
C LYS A 105 21.40 -22.85 -29.85
N GLN A 106 21.34 -23.43 -28.66
CA GLN A 106 20.22 -24.27 -28.22
C GLN A 106 18.96 -23.44 -27.90
N ILE A 107 19.12 -22.24 -27.34
CA ILE A 107 18.04 -21.25 -27.17
C ILE A 107 17.46 -20.86 -28.54
N VAL A 108 18.30 -20.45 -29.50
CA VAL A 108 17.88 -20.17 -30.90
C VAL A 108 17.08 -21.33 -31.48
N LYS A 109 17.65 -22.53 -31.51
CA LYS A 109 17.02 -23.70 -32.14
C LYS A 109 15.67 -24.04 -31.50
N THR A 110 15.54 -23.81 -30.20
CA THR A 110 14.28 -24.03 -29.46
C THR A 110 13.25 -22.95 -29.79
N MET A 111 13.67 -21.69 -29.95
CA MET A 111 12.80 -20.59 -30.37
C MET A 111 12.36 -20.68 -31.83
N GLU A 112 13.25 -21.09 -32.74
CA GLU A 112 12.90 -21.41 -34.12
C GLU A 112 11.90 -22.57 -34.18
N SER A 113 12.11 -23.62 -33.39
CA SER A 113 11.17 -24.75 -33.28
C SER A 113 9.80 -24.32 -32.72
N LEU A 114 9.76 -23.48 -31.67
CA LEU A 114 8.53 -22.88 -31.14
C LEU A 114 7.81 -22.02 -32.20
N ARG A 115 8.58 -21.20 -32.93
CA ARG A 115 8.06 -20.35 -34.01
C ARG A 115 7.44 -21.19 -35.12
N SER A 116 8.14 -22.21 -35.64
CA SER A 116 7.58 -23.09 -36.68
C SER A 116 6.40 -23.93 -36.19
N GLN A 117 6.37 -24.35 -34.91
CA GLN A 117 5.19 -24.99 -34.31
C GLN A 117 3.96 -24.05 -34.32
N LEU A 118 4.16 -22.75 -34.02
CA LEU A 118 3.11 -21.74 -34.05
C LEU A 118 2.68 -21.36 -35.48
N GLU A 119 3.63 -21.18 -36.41
CA GLU A 119 3.36 -20.84 -37.81
C GLU A 119 2.66 -21.99 -38.57
N ASN A 120 3.07 -23.25 -38.35
CA ASN A 120 2.39 -24.41 -38.93
C ASN A 120 0.95 -24.54 -38.42
N GLY A 121 0.73 -24.31 -37.12
CA GLY A 121 -0.62 -24.26 -36.53
C GLY A 121 -1.49 -23.08 -37.01
N GLN A 122 -0.90 -22.12 -37.72
CA GLN A 122 -1.59 -20.97 -38.31
C GLN A 122 -1.83 -21.11 -39.82
N ALA A 123 -0.99 -21.88 -40.54
CA ALA A 123 -1.13 -22.11 -41.98
C ALA A 123 -2.47 -22.79 -42.36
N ASP A 124 -2.86 -23.84 -41.62
CA ASP A 124 -4.14 -24.56 -41.77
C ASP A 124 -5.39 -23.64 -41.72
N LEU A 125 -5.27 -22.46 -41.09
CA LEU A 125 -6.38 -21.52 -40.92
C LEU A 125 -6.68 -20.71 -42.18
N THR A 126 -5.76 -20.66 -43.15
CA THR A 126 -5.87 -19.82 -44.34
C THR A 126 -6.45 -20.54 -45.57
N ALA A 127 -6.58 -21.87 -45.52
CA ALA A 127 -6.92 -22.68 -46.69
C ALA A 127 -8.43 -22.79 -47.01
N THR A 128 -9.35 -22.44 -46.10
CA THR A 128 -10.81 -22.63 -46.31
C THR A 128 -11.64 -21.38 -46.01
N GLY A 129 -12.36 -20.90 -47.03
CA GLY A 129 -13.07 -19.62 -46.98
C GLY A 129 -14.51 -19.66 -46.45
N THR A 130 -14.98 -18.46 -46.09
CA THR A 130 -16.38 -18.01 -45.84
C THR A 130 -16.99 -18.12 -44.43
N ARG A 131 -17.23 -16.93 -43.85
CA ARG A 131 -18.24 -16.50 -42.86
C ARG A 131 -18.47 -17.33 -41.57
N ARG A 132 -17.77 -16.88 -40.51
CA ARG A 132 -18.17 -16.74 -39.08
C ARG A 132 -18.80 -17.94 -38.32
N GLY A 133 -19.82 -18.62 -38.82
CA GLY A 133 -20.51 -19.68 -38.07
C GLY A 133 -19.61 -20.90 -37.79
N ARG A 134 -18.88 -21.36 -38.81
CA ARG A 134 -17.96 -22.52 -38.71
C ARG A 134 -16.73 -22.25 -37.83
N MET A 135 -16.41 -20.97 -37.60
CA MET A 135 -15.20 -20.52 -36.91
C MET A 135 -15.16 -20.99 -35.45
N ARG A 136 -16.31 -21.07 -34.77
CA ARG A 136 -16.42 -21.57 -33.39
C ARG A 136 -16.12 -23.07 -33.28
N HIS A 137 -16.33 -23.84 -34.36
CA HIS A 137 -16.05 -25.28 -34.43
C HIS A 137 -14.58 -25.54 -34.82
N HIS A 138 -14.01 -24.78 -35.76
CA HIS A 138 -12.58 -24.89 -36.07
C HIS A 138 -11.68 -24.40 -34.92
N PHE A 139 -12.03 -23.34 -34.18
CA PHE A 139 -11.32 -23.02 -32.93
C PHE A 139 -11.42 -24.14 -31.87
N HIS A 140 -12.50 -24.93 -31.88
CA HIS A 140 -12.60 -26.13 -31.05
C HIS A 140 -11.69 -27.27 -31.54
N GLN A 141 -11.40 -27.35 -32.85
CA GLN A 141 -10.39 -28.26 -33.38
C GLN A 141 -8.96 -27.80 -33.09
N ILE A 142 -8.64 -26.49 -33.11
CA ILE A 142 -7.31 -25.99 -32.67
C ILE A 142 -7.06 -26.37 -31.20
N ARG A 143 -8.09 -26.28 -30.36
CA ARG A 143 -8.09 -26.72 -28.94
C ARG A 143 -7.82 -28.23 -28.77
N ILE A 144 -7.98 -29.05 -29.81
CA ILE A 144 -7.79 -30.51 -29.78
C ILE A 144 -6.50 -30.93 -30.52
N ASN A 145 -6.16 -30.27 -31.63
CA ASN A 145 -5.11 -30.72 -32.55
C ASN A 145 -3.75 -30.06 -32.34
N MET A 146 -3.62 -28.95 -31.59
CA MET A 146 -2.29 -28.48 -31.18
C MET A 146 -1.76 -29.42 -30.07
N PRO A 147 -0.64 -30.15 -30.28
CA PRO A 147 -0.10 -31.04 -29.27
C PRO A 147 0.48 -30.23 -28.11
N HIS A 148 -0.35 -29.99 -27.10
CA HIS A 148 -0.03 -29.25 -25.87
C HIS A 148 1.26 -29.78 -25.20
N SER A 149 1.52 -31.08 -25.35
CA SER A 149 2.71 -31.76 -24.86
C SER A 149 3.99 -31.42 -25.64
N GLU A 150 3.95 -31.09 -26.93
CA GLU A 150 5.15 -30.74 -27.70
C GLU A 150 5.54 -29.29 -27.52
N PHE A 151 4.59 -28.36 -27.67
CA PHE A 151 4.83 -26.95 -27.42
C PHE A 151 5.31 -26.70 -25.98
N GLN A 152 4.75 -27.41 -24.99
CA GLN A 152 5.22 -27.31 -23.61
C GLN A 152 6.57 -28.01 -23.37
N LYS A 153 6.91 -29.10 -24.08
CA LYS A 153 8.29 -29.64 -24.06
C LYS A 153 9.29 -28.62 -24.61
N SER A 154 8.96 -27.95 -25.71
CA SER A 154 9.79 -26.88 -26.29
C SER A 154 9.93 -25.69 -25.33
N PHE A 155 8.86 -25.31 -24.62
CA PHE A 155 8.91 -24.22 -23.64
C PHE A 155 9.71 -24.57 -22.36
N GLU A 156 9.55 -25.79 -21.82
CA GLU A 156 10.35 -26.21 -20.66
C GLU A 156 11.84 -26.36 -21.02
N LYS A 157 12.18 -26.78 -22.25
CA LYS A 157 13.56 -26.72 -22.78
C LYS A 157 14.10 -25.30 -22.90
N LEU A 158 13.31 -24.34 -23.37
CA LEU A 158 13.72 -22.94 -23.44
C LEU A 158 14.09 -22.41 -22.04
N LYS A 159 13.29 -22.76 -21.04
CA LYS A 159 13.52 -22.47 -19.62
C LYS A 159 14.73 -23.20 -19.03
N GLU A 160 15.00 -24.43 -19.47
CA GLU A 160 16.20 -25.19 -19.11
C GLU A 160 17.46 -24.49 -19.65
N HIS A 161 17.51 -24.17 -20.94
CA HIS A 161 18.64 -23.48 -21.57
C HIS A 161 18.84 -22.04 -21.06
N ASN A 162 17.76 -21.31 -20.75
CA ASN A 162 17.87 -20.00 -20.08
C ASN A 162 18.50 -20.12 -18.68
N LYS A 163 18.17 -21.19 -17.93
CA LYS A 163 18.79 -21.46 -16.63
C LYS A 163 20.26 -21.87 -16.78
N GLU A 164 20.61 -22.66 -17.79
CA GLU A 164 22.01 -22.99 -18.12
C GLU A 164 22.81 -21.71 -18.43
N LEU A 165 22.25 -20.79 -19.22
CA LEU A 165 22.88 -19.50 -19.53
C LEU A 165 23.06 -18.64 -18.27
N GLN A 166 22.03 -18.54 -17.42
CA GLN A 166 22.10 -17.82 -16.14
C GLN A 166 23.19 -18.39 -15.21
N GLN A 167 23.32 -19.73 -15.16
CA GLN A 167 24.36 -20.39 -14.37
C GLN A 167 25.77 -20.16 -14.93
N LEU A 168 25.94 -20.14 -16.26
CA LEU A 168 27.22 -19.79 -16.88
C LEU A 168 27.63 -18.34 -16.56
N VAL A 169 26.72 -17.38 -16.73
CA VAL A 169 26.99 -15.95 -16.40
C VAL A 169 27.38 -15.79 -14.92
N GLN A 170 26.64 -16.41 -13.99
CA GLN A 170 26.96 -16.38 -12.55
C GLN A 170 28.30 -17.06 -12.19
N VAL A 171 28.81 -17.96 -13.03
CA VAL A 171 30.16 -18.54 -12.88
C VAL A 171 31.23 -17.57 -13.40
N PHE A 172 30.95 -16.84 -14.48
CA PHE A 172 31.86 -15.84 -15.05
C PHE A 172 32.02 -14.61 -14.15
N GLU A 173 30.95 -14.23 -13.43
CA GLU A 173 30.94 -13.14 -12.44
C GLU A 173 31.72 -13.45 -11.15
N GLN A 174 32.15 -14.70 -10.91
CA GLN A 174 32.91 -15.03 -9.70
C GLN A 174 34.31 -14.37 -9.75
N PRO A 175 34.65 -13.49 -8.80
CA PRO A 175 35.78 -12.58 -8.94
C PRO A 175 37.12 -13.31 -8.82
N GLN A 176 37.70 -13.65 -9.98
CA GLN A 176 39.10 -14.08 -10.09
C GLN A 176 40.00 -12.99 -9.50
N THR A 177 40.68 -13.36 -8.41
CA THR A 177 41.27 -12.46 -7.39
C THR A 177 41.98 -11.22 -7.94
N ARG A 178 41.35 -10.04 -7.83
CA ARG A 178 41.99 -8.72 -7.95
C ARG A 178 41.61 -7.83 -6.74
N PRO A 179 42.57 -7.09 -6.15
CA PRO A 179 42.33 -6.35 -4.90
C PRO A 179 41.50 -5.07 -5.14
N LYS A 180 40.22 -5.08 -4.73
CA LYS A 180 39.31 -3.92 -4.86
C LYS A 180 39.76 -2.74 -3.97
N TRP A 181 40.14 -1.64 -4.61
CA TRP A 181 40.16 -0.31 -3.97
C TRP A 181 38.72 0.12 -3.66
N LYS A 182 38.48 0.69 -2.47
CA LYS A 182 37.11 1.01 -1.99
C LYS A 182 36.75 2.47 -2.32
N SER A 183 35.79 2.66 -3.22
CA SER A 183 35.25 3.99 -3.54
C SER A 183 34.49 4.61 -2.34
N PRO A 184 34.61 5.92 -2.07
CA PRO A 184 33.96 6.60 -0.94
C PRO A 184 32.43 6.41 -0.86
N ALA A 185 31.75 6.23 -2.01
CA ALA A 185 30.31 5.99 -2.06
C ALA A 185 29.86 4.78 -1.23
N SER A 186 30.72 3.75 -1.12
CA SER A 186 30.46 2.55 -0.30
C SER A 186 30.38 2.83 1.20
N VAL A 187 30.97 3.93 1.68
CA VAL A 187 30.97 4.33 3.09
C VAL A 187 29.69 5.09 3.46
N ARG A 188 29.20 5.98 2.58
CA ARG A 188 27.89 6.66 2.77
C ARG A 188 26.75 5.65 2.84
N LYS A 189 26.62 4.73 1.87
CA LYS A 189 25.55 3.71 1.83
C LYS A 189 25.41 2.88 3.12
N ARG A 190 26.52 2.56 3.79
CA ARG A 190 26.49 1.77 5.03
C ARG A 190 25.93 2.54 6.23
N ARG A 191 25.97 3.88 6.23
CA ARG A 191 25.60 4.72 7.37
C ARG A 191 24.07 4.91 7.48
N ALA A 192 23.40 5.17 6.35
CA ALA A 192 21.94 5.28 6.25
C ALA A 192 21.21 4.06 6.83
N SER A 193 21.54 2.87 6.31
CA SER A 193 20.94 1.59 6.71
C SER A 193 21.14 1.29 8.20
N ILE A 194 22.32 1.59 8.75
CA ILE A 194 22.60 1.40 10.19
C ILE A 194 21.78 2.38 11.05
N MET A 195 21.68 3.66 10.67
CA MET A 195 20.96 4.65 11.47
C MET A 195 19.45 4.40 11.51
N MET A 196 18.83 3.93 10.42
CA MET A 196 17.43 3.51 10.44
C MET A 196 17.21 2.22 11.22
N ARG A 197 18.07 1.21 11.05
CA ARG A 197 17.98 -0.06 11.79
C ARG A 197 18.11 0.12 13.30
N ALA A 198 18.97 1.03 13.75
CA ALA A 198 19.20 1.32 15.17
C ALA A 198 17.98 1.92 15.89
N ARG A 199 16.99 2.48 15.17
CA ARG A 199 15.78 3.10 15.75
C ARG A 199 14.60 2.12 15.96
N ARG A 200 14.76 0.83 15.60
CA ARG A 200 13.65 -0.13 15.60
C ARG A 200 13.53 -0.91 16.92
N VAL A 201 12.39 -0.76 17.59
CA VAL A 201 11.96 -1.56 18.74
C VAL A 201 11.45 -2.93 18.27
N ALA A 202 11.62 -3.99 19.04
CA ALA A 202 11.12 -5.32 18.65
C ALA A 202 9.58 -5.36 18.70
N PRO A 203 8.87 -5.92 17.69
CA PRO A 203 7.40 -5.97 17.69
C PRO A 203 6.77 -6.64 18.92
N LYS A 204 7.50 -7.55 19.59
CA LYS A 204 7.09 -8.12 20.89
C LYS A 204 6.96 -7.06 21.99
N GLN A 205 7.87 -6.10 22.06
CA GLN A 205 7.84 -5.00 23.04
C GLN A 205 6.73 -4.00 22.71
N ILE A 206 6.48 -3.75 21.41
CA ILE A 206 5.34 -2.92 20.98
C ILE A 206 4.02 -3.57 21.41
N ASN A 207 3.81 -4.85 21.10
CA ASN A 207 2.58 -5.56 21.48
C ASN A 207 2.42 -5.72 23.00
N GLU A 208 3.52 -5.87 23.74
CA GLU A 208 3.51 -5.84 25.21
C GLU A 208 3.05 -4.47 25.73
N PHE A 209 3.56 -3.38 25.17
CA PHE A 209 3.11 -2.02 25.47
C PHE A 209 1.65 -1.80 25.08
N SER A 210 1.22 -2.20 23.87
CA SER A 210 -0.18 -2.14 23.41
C SER A 210 -1.12 -2.78 24.41
N ARG A 211 -0.83 -4.02 24.81
CA ARG A 211 -1.72 -4.80 25.69
C ARG A 211 -1.77 -4.18 27.08
N ILE A 212 -0.64 -3.73 27.63
CA ILE A 212 -0.62 -3.06 28.95
C ILE A 212 -1.37 -1.73 28.91
N LEU A 213 -1.28 -0.99 27.79
CA LEU A 213 -2.02 0.24 27.58
C LEU A 213 -3.53 -0.04 27.47
N GLU A 214 -3.94 -1.00 26.64
CA GLU A 214 -5.33 -1.48 26.52
C GLU A 214 -5.89 -2.00 27.87
N GLU A 215 -5.12 -2.81 28.60
CA GLU A 215 -5.43 -3.32 29.94
C GLU A 215 -5.62 -2.20 30.98
N SER A 216 -5.01 -1.03 30.79
CA SER A 216 -5.03 0.11 31.72
C SER A 216 -6.12 1.17 31.46
N TYR A 217 -6.99 0.97 30.47
CA TYR A 217 -8.18 1.81 30.28
C TYR A 217 -9.37 1.19 31.03
N HIS A 218 -9.88 1.90 32.04
CA HIS A 218 -10.99 1.46 32.89
C HIS A 218 -12.17 2.45 32.86
N CYS A 219 -12.32 3.16 31.74
CA CYS A 219 -13.22 4.30 31.62
C CYS A 219 -14.68 3.94 31.26
N SER A 220 -15.62 4.66 31.86
CA SER A 220 -17.05 4.66 31.47
C SER A 220 -17.35 5.60 30.28
N CYS A 221 -16.41 5.81 29.37
CA CYS A 221 -16.55 6.73 28.24
C CYS A 221 -17.41 6.10 27.12
N SER A 222 -18.39 6.86 26.61
CA SER A 222 -19.34 6.41 25.57
C SER A 222 -18.79 6.46 24.15
N GLY A 223 -17.63 7.08 23.95
CA GLY A 223 -16.85 7.06 22.71
C GLY A 223 -15.47 6.47 22.98
N GLY A 224 -14.80 6.03 21.91
CA GLY A 224 -13.45 5.49 22.03
C GLY A 224 -12.39 6.56 22.24
N HIS A 225 -11.20 6.13 22.67
CA HIS A 225 -10.03 6.99 22.86
C HIS A 225 -9.02 6.80 21.73
N ASP A 226 -8.97 7.75 20.80
CA ASP A 226 -7.90 7.85 19.82
C ASP A 226 -6.59 8.27 20.50
N ALA A 227 -5.49 7.70 20.03
CA ALA A 227 -4.14 8.10 20.42
C ALA A 227 -3.16 7.93 19.25
N ASP A 228 -2.16 8.82 19.21
CA ASP A 228 -1.12 8.87 18.19
C ASP A 228 0.22 8.38 18.79
N LEU A 229 0.70 7.21 18.36
CA LEU A 229 1.96 6.61 18.84
C LEU A 229 3.13 6.90 17.87
N ASN A 230 4.23 7.41 18.43
CA ASN A 230 5.55 7.43 17.81
C ASN A 230 6.56 6.65 18.66
N ILE A 231 7.52 5.98 18.01
CA ILE A 231 8.62 5.28 18.68
C ILE A 231 9.90 6.08 18.46
N ASN A 232 10.44 6.62 19.55
CA ASN A 232 11.75 7.26 19.57
C ASN A 232 12.86 6.22 19.70
N GLY A 233 14.05 6.54 19.15
CA GLY A 233 15.14 5.57 18.94
C GLY A 233 15.64 4.85 20.20
N ASP A 234 15.48 5.45 21.38
CA ASP A 234 15.90 4.88 22.67
C ASP A 234 14.87 3.90 23.27
N ALA A 235 14.07 3.24 22.42
CA ALA A 235 12.94 2.39 22.80
C ALA A 235 11.88 3.07 23.70
N GLN A 236 11.68 4.38 23.49
CA GLN A 236 10.68 5.17 24.20
C GLN A 236 9.43 5.34 23.35
N PHE A 237 8.26 5.05 23.92
CA PHE A 237 6.97 5.20 23.27
C PHE A 237 6.40 6.59 23.60
N GLN A 238 6.35 7.49 22.62
CA GLN A 238 5.73 8.80 22.76
C GLN A 238 4.28 8.69 22.26
N VAL A 239 3.32 8.80 23.18
CA VAL A 239 1.89 8.72 22.85
C VAL A 239 1.24 10.08 23.10
N TYR A 240 0.51 10.55 22.10
CA TYR A 240 -0.38 11.71 22.19
C TYR A 240 -1.81 11.23 22.39
N PHE A 241 -2.44 11.60 23.51
CA PHE A 241 -3.83 11.22 23.79
C PHE A 241 -4.78 12.38 23.47
N HIS A 242 -5.76 12.16 22.59
CA HIS A 242 -6.72 13.20 22.21
C HIS A 242 -7.77 13.41 23.31
N VAL A 243 -7.96 14.66 23.72
CA VAL A 243 -8.95 15.06 24.73
C VAL A 243 -10.18 15.69 24.05
N ASP A 244 -11.37 15.19 24.41
CA ASP A 244 -12.65 15.74 23.98
C ASP A 244 -12.97 17.06 24.71
N ASP A 245 -13.09 18.18 23.99
CA ASP A 245 -13.61 19.48 24.49
C ASP A 245 -15.14 19.47 24.74
N LYS A 246 -15.65 18.42 25.39
CA LYS A 246 -17.08 18.23 25.71
C LYS A 246 -17.62 19.20 26.77
N THR A 247 -16.76 19.94 27.45
CA THR A 247 -17.11 20.96 28.45
C THR A 247 -17.71 22.24 27.85
N GLY A 248 -17.51 22.51 26.55
CA GLY A 248 -17.94 23.75 25.90
C GLY A 248 -19.42 23.85 25.53
N ARG A 249 -20.27 22.84 25.79
CA ARG A 249 -21.70 22.83 25.41
C ARG A 249 -22.67 22.38 26.52
N THR A 250 -22.48 22.88 27.75
CA THR A 250 -23.67 23.16 28.57
C THR A 250 -24.48 24.24 27.86
N PHE A 251 -25.64 23.88 27.30
CA PHE A 251 -26.60 24.89 26.83
C PHE A 251 -26.98 25.77 28.02
N SER A 252 -26.63 27.05 27.97
CA SER A 252 -27.23 28.07 28.84
C SER A 252 -28.70 28.18 28.47
N GLY A 253 -29.54 27.39 29.16
CA GLY A 253 -30.99 27.47 29.01
C GLY A 253 -31.44 28.87 29.40
N ALA A 254 -31.84 29.66 28.40
CA ALA A 254 -32.35 31.01 28.62
C ALA A 254 -33.62 30.91 29.48
N SER A 255 -33.54 31.39 30.73
CA SER A 255 -34.68 31.42 31.64
C SER A 255 -35.70 32.42 31.10
N LEU A 256 -36.77 31.89 30.50
CA LEU A 256 -37.90 32.68 30.04
C LEU A 256 -38.88 32.85 31.21
N GLU A 257 -38.79 33.99 31.89
CA GLU A 257 -39.70 34.35 32.97
C GLU A 257 -41.14 34.51 32.44
N SER A 258 -42.03 33.57 32.79
CA SER A 258 -43.45 33.71 32.51
C SER A 258 -44.13 34.61 33.55
N GLN A 259 -44.05 35.92 33.37
CA GLN A 259 -44.79 36.87 34.20
C GLN A 259 -46.31 36.76 33.97
N LEU A 260 -47.06 36.55 35.05
CA LEU A 260 -48.52 36.59 35.07
C LEU A 260 -49.04 38.00 35.39
N PRO A 261 -50.01 38.53 34.63
CA PRO A 261 -51.03 39.46 35.14
C PRO A 261 -52.28 38.69 35.60
N THR A 262 -53.10 39.28 36.49
CA THR A 262 -54.25 38.61 37.14
C THR A 262 -55.51 39.50 37.13
N ILE A 263 -56.71 38.87 37.14
CA ILE A 263 -58.08 39.44 37.24
C ILE A 263 -58.48 40.43 36.10
N SER A 264 -59.72 40.52 35.56
CA SER A 264 -61.07 39.92 35.78
C SER A 264 -61.87 40.05 34.45
N GLY A 265 -63.05 39.49 34.15
CA GLY A 265 -64.02 38.58 34.82
C GLY A 265 -65.49 38.98 34.51
N VAL A 266 -66.47 38.04 34.60
CA VAL A 266 -67.95 38.22 34.32
C VAL A 266 -68.27 38.40 32.80
N SER A 267 -69.25 37.80 32.08
CA SER A 267 -70.40 36.83 32.23
C SER A 267 -70.80 36.32 30.81
N ALA A 268 -71.79 35.44 30.51
CA ALA A 268 -72.43 34.25 31.13
C ALA A 268 -73.58 33.71 30.20
N ILE A 269 -74.27 32.60 30.58
CA ILE A 269 -75.66 32.20 30.22
C ILE A 269 -75.98 31.51 28.84
N ASN A 270 -76.55 30.28 28.93
CA ASN A 270 -77.54 29.57 28.05
C ASN A 270 -77.24 29.13 26.59
N ILE A 271 -77.99 28.22 25.92
CA ILE A 271 -78.70 26.92 26.24
C ILE A 271 -79.14 26.25 24.90
N GLY A 272 -79.32 24.92 24.85
CA GLY A 272 -79.91 24.14 23.71
C GLY A 272 -79.08 22.88 23.38
N ILE A 273 -79.52 21.59 23.47
CA ILE A 273 -80.80 20.84 23.45
C ILE A 273 -81.22 20.34 22.04
N GLU A 274 -81.65 19.07 21.97
CA GLU A 274 -82.13 18.23 20.82
C GLU A 274 -81.03 17.69 19.87
N GLY A 275 -81.13 16.47 19.31
CA GLY A 275 -82.13 15.40 19.48
C GLY A 275 -81.84 14.10 18.69
N ASP A 276 -82.62 13.04 18.95
CA ASP A 276 -82.77 11.75 18.24
C ASP A 276 -81.54 10.77 18.13
N LEU A 277 -81.63 9.45 18.34
CA LEU A 277 -82.57 8.35 17.95
C LEU A 277 -82.32 7.84 16.50
N ASP A 278 -82.30 6.52 16.19
CA ASP A 278 -82.33 5.28 16.99
C ASP A 278 -81.87 4.06 16.12
N ARG A 279 -81.77 2.88 16.75
CA ARG A 279 -82.21 1.56 16.23
C ARG A 279 -81.21 0.59 15.58
N SER A 280 -81.24 -0.64 16.11
CA SER A 280 -80.45 -1.83 15.74
C SER A 280 -80.91 -2.54 14.45
N GLY A 281 -79.95 -3.10 13.69
CA GLY A 281 -80.12 -4.13 12.65
C GLY A 281 -79.11 -5.28 12.81
N ARG A 282 -79.40 -6.49 12.29
CA ARG A 282 -78.69 -7.73 12.67
C ARG A 282 -78.38 -8.66 11.48
N PHE A 283 -77.21 -9.30 11.52
CA PHE A 283 -76.70 -10.40 10.67
C PHE A 283 -76.51 -10.14 9.15
N ILE A 284 -75.29 -10.41 8.67
CA ILE A 284 -74.92 -11.52 7.74
C ILE A 284 -73.39 -11.48 7.54
N ALA A 285 -72.75 -12.63 7.30
CA ALA A 285 -71.35 -12.72 6.87
C ALA A 285 -71.29 -13.17 5.39
N PRO A 286 -70.32 -12.67 4.63
CA PRO A 286 -69.34 -13.62 4.06
C PRO A 286 -67.89 -13.11 4.11
N GLU A 287 -66.96 -14.00 3.78
CA GLU A 287 -65.56 -13.65 3.49
C GLU A 287 -65.44 -12.82 2.20
N ILE A 288 -64.44 -11.94 2.11
CA ILE A 288 -63.43 -11.88 1.02
C ILE A 288 -62.43 -10.71 1.25
N VAL A 289 -61.14 -11.06 1.13
CA VAL A 289 -59.95 -10.23 0.77
C VAL A 289 -59.95 -8.72 1.09
N GLY A 290 -59.00 -8.29 1.94
CA GLY A 290 -58.58 -6.89 2.01
C GLY A 290 -57.71 -6.52 3.22
N THR A 291 -56.39 -6.71 3.15
CA THR A 291 -55.44 -6.17 4.14
C THR A 291 -55.01 -4.75 3.76
N PRO A 292 -55.33 -3.70 4.54
CA PRO A 292 -54.75 -2.37 4.34
C PRO A 292 -53.29 -2.33 4.80
N GLU A 293 -52.50 -1.46 4.16
CA GLU A 293 -51.08 -1.30 4.46
C GLU A 293 -50.84 -0.77 5.87
N ARG A 294 -49.90 -1.40 6.60
CA ARG A 294 -49.26 -0.78 7.76
C ARG A 294 -47.90 -0.24 7.31
N THR A 295 -47.79 1.08 7.18
CA THR A 295 -46.57 1.75 6.74
C THR A 295 -45.48 1.71 7.82
N GLU A 296 -44.80 0.57 7.95
CA GLU A 296 -43.68 0.45 8.89
C GLU A 296 -42.45 1.18 8.34
N PHE A 297 -42.12 2.31 8.98
CA PHE A 297 -40.91 3.07 8.71
C PHE A 297 -39.66 2.24 9.03
N SER A 298 -39.15 1.52 8.03
CA SER A 298 -37.93 0.74 8.12
C SER A 298 -36.73 1.68 8.34
N ARG A 299 -36.38 1.91 9.61
CA ARG A 299 -35.13 2.56 10.00
C ARG A 299 -33.96 1.61 9.77
N SER A 300 -33.46 1.57 8.54
CA SER A 300 -32.20 0.91 8.21
C SER A 300 -31.09 1.42 9.15
N PRO A 301 -30.35 0.53 9.85
CA PRO A 301 -29.11 0.90 10.49
C PRO A 301 -28.13 1.40 9.41
N GLY A 302 -27.67 2.64 9.51
CA GLY A 302 -26.77 3.21 8.50
C GLY A 302 -25.41 2.54 8.55
N SER A 303 -24.88 2.12 7.39
CA SER A 303 -23.46 1.74 7.32
C SER A 303 -22.58 2.97 7.50
N GLN A 304 -21.78 2.97 8.56
CA GLN A 304 -20.70 3.93 8.79
C GLN A 304 -19.31 3.26 8.82
N ASP A 305 -19.23 1.94 9.05
CA ASP A 305 -17.96 1.24 9.17
C ASP A 305 -17.36 0.78 7.83
N ASP A 306 -18.16 0.55 6.77
CA ASP A 306 -17.62 0.24 5.43
C ASP A 306 -16.76 1.41 4.89
N ALA A 307 -17.01 2.63 5.36
CA ALA A 307 -16.23 3.84 5.07
C ALA A 307 -14.88 3.95 5.83
N ARG A 308 -14.47 2.90 6.56
CA ARG A 308 -13.13 2.76 7.17
C ARG A 308 -12.15 1.96 6.30
N THR A 309 -12.61 1.04 5.45
CA THR A 309 -11.69 0.14 4.71
C THR A 309 -11.26 0.65 3.33
N SER A 310 -12.05 1.48 2.64
CA SER A 310 -11.71 1.99 1.29
C SER A 310 -10.53 2.97 1.33
N TRP A 311 -9.60 2.89 0.36
CA TRP A 311 -8.44 3.79 0.27
C TRP A 311 -8.83 5.24 -0.04
N SER A 312 -9.65 5.44 -1.08
CA SER A 312 -10.30 6.73 -1.39
C SER A 312 -11.74 6.75 -0.88
N ARG A 313 -12.27 7.91 -0.50
CA ARG A 313 -13.70 8.04 -0.14
C ARG A 313 -14.60 8.05 -1.38
N SER A 314 -15.75 7.38 -1.30
CA SER A 314 -16.84 7.50 -2.28
C SER A 314 -17.53 8.86 -2.14
N ARG A 315 -17.44 9.73 -3.15
CA ARG A 315 -18.02 11.10 -3.10
C ARG A 315 -19.55 11.12 -3.17
N HIS A 316 -20.23 10.00 -3.43
CA HIS A 316 -21.59 10.00 -3.97
C HIS A 316 -22.73 10.04 -2.93
N ASN A 317 -22.49 9.68 -1.66
CA ASN A 317 -23.56 9.53 -0.65
C ASN A 317 -23.45 10.44 0.59
N SER A 318 -22.43 11.32 0.68
CA SER A 318 -22.14 12.09 1.90
C SER A 318 -22.82 13.47 1.98
N THR A 319 -24.16 13.53 1.78
CA THR A 319 -24.96 14.74 2.09
C THR A 319 -25.32 14.85 3.58
N SER A 320 -24.93 13.86 4.40
CA SER A 320 -24.94 13.99 5.86
C SER A 320 -23.89 15.01 6.30
N SER A 321 -24.31 16.28 6.45
CA SER A 321 -23.50 17.40 6.97
C SER A 321 -23.21 17.28 8.48
N GLY A 322 -23.04 16.05 8.98
CA GLY A 322 -22.43 15.75 10.25
C GLY A 322 -20.90 15.80 10.12
N SER A 323 -20.36 16.95 9.71
CA SER A 323 -18.93 17.17 9.69
C SER A 323 -18.41 17.17 11.13
N TYR A 324 -17.92 16.00 11.55
CA TYR A 324 -16.86 15.94 12.55
C TYR A 324 -15.60 16.56 11.95
N GLU A 325 -15.60 17.89 11.82
CA GLU A 325 -14.37 18.67 11.82
C GLU A 325 -13.58 18.21 13.05
N ARG A 326 -12.46 17.53 12.83
CA ARG A 326 -11.45 17.33 13.87
C ARG A 326 -10.77 18.68 14.12
N ARG A 327 -11.52 19.64 14.68
CA ARG A 327 -10.93 20.85 15.30
C ARG A 327 -9.74 20.37 16.11
N ALA A 328 -8.55 20.89 15.79
CA ALA A 328 -7.26 20.37 16.25
C ALA A 328 -7.35 19.98 17.74
N THR A 329 -7.51 18.67 17.98
CA THR A 329 -7.89 18.19 19.31
C THR A 329 -6.70 18.33 20.23
N ARG A 330 -6.94 18.80 21.45
CA ARG A 330 -5.87 18.94 22.44
C ARG A 330 -5.31 17.55 22.74
N ALA A 331 -4.07 17.34 22.32
CA ALA A 331 -3.41 16.05 22.35
C ALA A 331 -2.31 16.10 23.42
N LEU A 332 -2.45 15.30 24.48
CA LEU A 332 -1.54 15.31 25.63
C LEU A 332 -0.38 14.33 25.41
N PRO A 333 0.89 14.81 25.35
CA PRO A 333 2.05 13.95 25.14
C PRO A 333 2.54 13.30 26.43
N ILE A 334 2.61 11.97 26.43
CA ILE A 334 3.21 11.17 27.49
C ILE A 334 4.27 10.24 26.88
N ILE A 335 5.46 10.22 27.47
CA ILE A 335 6.51 9.25 27.16
C ILE A 335 6.37 8.06 28.11
N PHE A 336 6.35 6.86 27.55
CA PHE A 336 6.47 5.60 28.29
C PHE A 336 7.82 4.95 27.98
N TYR A 337 8.52 4.52 29.03
CA TYR A 337 9.83 3.88 28.93
C TYR A 337 9.97 2.75 29.96
N ARG A 338 10.71 1.70 29.63
CA ARG A 338 11.07 0.66 30.60
C ARG A 338 12.25 1.17 31.43
N PRO A 339 12.15 1.26 32.77
CA PRO A 339 13.28 1.69 33.60
C PRO A 339 14.42 0.66 33.54
N LEU A 340 15.66 1.14 33.68
CA LEU A 340 16.88 0.33 33.52
C LEU A 340 17.25 -0.48 34.78
N SER A 341 16.43 -0.42 35.83
CA SER A 341 16.65 -1.02 37.14
C SER A 341 15.31 -1.21 37.86
N GLU A 342 15.27 -2.12 38.83
CA GLU A 342 14.29 -2.08 39.93
C GLU A 342 14.55 -0.85 40.82
N SER A 343 14.18 0.33 40.33
CA SER A 343 14.28 1.57 41.08
C SER A 343 13.18 1.63 42.14
N ASN A 344 13.51 2.10 43.34
CA ASN A 344 12.56 2.58 44.35
C ASN A 344 11.87 3.90 43.90
N ASP A 345 11.51 4.00 42.62
CA ASP A 345 10.69 5.09 42.09
C ASP A 345 9.26 4.82 42.57
N ASN A 346 8.92 5.42 43.71
CA ASN A 346 7.60 5.32 44.35
C ASN A 346 6.47 6.02 43.55
N GLY A 347 6.62 6.11 42.23
CA GLY A 347 5.61 6.56 41.29
C GLY A 347 4.38 5.67 41.41
N ARG A 348 3.24 6.29 41.73
CA ARG A 348 1.95 5.62 41.89
C ARG A 348 1.63 4.78 40.64
N GLN A 349 1.13 3.56 40.83
CA GLN A 349 0.57 2.78 39.74
C GLN A 349 -0.58 3.56 39.07
N ILE A 350 -0.65 3.52 37.75
CA ILE A 350 -1.70 4.19 36.97
C ILE A 350 -2.90 3.24 36.94
N ASP A 351 -3.90 3.56 37.77
CA ASP A 351 -5.10 2.72 37.97
C ASP A 351 -6.12 2.84 36.80
N ASP A 352 -6.20 4.01 36.17
CA ASP A 352 -6.92 4.24 34.90
C ASP A 352 -6.19 5.32 34.08
N MET A 353 -5.80 4.97 32.85
CA MET A 353 -5.20 5.91 31.90
C MET A 353 -6.14 7.05 31.50
N CYS A 354 -7.45 6.81 31.45
CA CYS A 354 -8.39 7.84 31.02
C CYS A 354 -8.56 8.95 32.08
N ASP A 355 -8.81 8.59 33.34
CA ASP A 355 -8.83 9.56 34.43
C ASP A 355 -7.47 10.22 34.65
N LEU A 356 -6.34 9.54 34.38
CA LEU A 356 -5.03 10.18 34.35
C LEU A 356 -4.97 11.29 33.28
N VAL A 357 -5.30 10.99 32.02
CA VAL A 357 -5.30 11.96 30.91
C VAL A 357 -6.22 13.15 31.21
N LYS A 358 -7.44 12.90 31.72
CA LYS A 358 -8.37 13.95 32.19
C LYS A 358 -7.80 14.78 33.35
N SER A 359 -6.97 14.20 34.21
CA SER A 359 -6.35 14.91 35.34
C SER A 359 -5.18 15.79 34.89
N LEU A 360 -4.41 15.36 33.88
CA LEU A 360 -3.35 16.14 33.28
C LEU A 360 -3.93 17.36 32.55
N ASP A 361 -4.94 17.17 31.70
CA ASP A 361 -5.64 18.24 30.96
C ASP A 361 -6.07 19.42 31.87
N LYS A 362 -6.80 19.10 32.94
CA LYS A 362 -7.28 20.08 33.93
C LYS A 362 -6.14 20.83 34.64
N ASN A 363 -4.94 20.25 34.69
CA ASN A 363 -3.78 20.82 35.37
C ASN A 363 -2.84 21.62 34.45
N VAL A 364 -3.00 21.56 33.12
CA VAL A 364 -2.16 22.32 32.15
C VAL A 364 -2.15 23.83 32.45
N ALA A 365 -3.25 24.37 32.97
CA ALA A 365 -3.34 25.79 33.37
C ALA A 365 -2.48 26.19 34.58
N ASN A 366 -2.00 25.22 35.39
CA ASN A 366 -1.33 25.46 36.67
C ASN A 366 0.13 24.98 36.71
N THR A 367 0.61 24.24 35.70
CA THR A 367 1.96 23.67 35.68
C THR A 367 3.05 24.71 35.38
N ARG A 368 3.85 25.02 36.39
CA ARG A 368 5.24 25.52 36.29
C ARG A 368 6.22 24.48 36.87
N ARG A 369 6.08 23.19 36.51
CA ARG A 369 6.81 22.09 37.18
C ARG A 369 7.23 21.00 36.18
N SER A 370 8.48 21.14 35.76
CA SER A 370 9.23 20.28 34.86
C SER A 370 9.09 18.76 35.10
N TYR A 371 8.86 18.02 34.02
CA TYR A 371 9.31 16.63 33.79
C TYR A 371 9.13 15.61 34.93
N GLN A 372 8.05 15.68 35.72
CA GLN A 372 7.82 14.70 36.78
C GLN A 372 7.37 13.34 36.19
N THR A 373 7.89 12.24 36.76
CA THR A 373 7.29 10.90 36.56
C THR A 373 5.85 10.96 37.05
N VAL A 374 4.93 10.53 36.20
CA VAL A 374 3.48 10.62 36.43
C VAL A 374 2.97 9.39 37.18
N GLY A 375 3.57 8.24 36.89
CA GLY A 375 3.24 6.96 37.49
C GLY A 375 3.86 5.80 36.72
N THR A 376 3.48 4.58 37.11
CA THR A 376 3.90 3.33 36.45
C THR A 376 2.71 2.60 35.86
N LEU A 377 2.85 2.10 34.63
CA LEU A 377 1.84 1.37 33.88
C LEU A 377 2.18 -0.12 33.84
N GLY A 378 1.24 -1.00 34.17
CA GLY A 378 1.48 -2.45 34.29
C GLY A 378 1.94 -2.88 35.70
N HIS A 379 2.42 -4.11 35.83
CA HIS A 379 2.80 -4.72 37.13
C HIS A 379 3.92 -5.76 36.96
N GLY A 380 4.82 -5.85 37.96
CA GLY A 380 5.96 -6.77 37.95
C GLY A 380 6.95 -6.45 36.84
N ASP A 381 7.62 -7.47 36.29
CA ASP A 381 8.63 -7.38 35.22
C ASP A 381 8.14 -6.66 33.94
N ARG A 382 6.81 -6.51 33.80
CA ARG A 382 6.13 -5.93 32.65
C ARG A 382 5.49 -4.59 33.02
N HIS A 383 6.34 -3.61 33.32
CA HIS A 383 5.90 -2.23 33.57
C HIS A 383 6.64 -1.20 32.70
N PHE A 384 6.01 -0.04 32.56
CA PHE A 384 6.56 1.14 31.89
C PHE A 384 6.37 2.37 32.79
N ALA A 385 7.42 3.15 33.02
CA ALA A 385 7.32 4.43 33.69
C ALA A 385 6.77 5.47 32.71
N ALA A 386 5.77 6.26 33.15
CA ALA A 386 5.13 7.30 32.37
C ALA A 386 5.65 8.68 32.79
N ARG A 387 5.97 9.55 31.82
CA ARG A 387 6.39 10.94 32.05
C ARG A 387 5.63 11.87 31.12
N HIS A 388 4.97 12.88 31.68
CA HIS A 388 4.36 13.96 30.90
C HIS A 388 5.46 14.82 30.28
N ILE A 389 5.35 15.12 28.99
CA ILE A 389 6.14 16.20 28.38
C ILE A 389 5.34 17.48 28.60
N GLU A 390 5.91 18.51 29.24
CA GLU A 390 5.28 19.84 29.15
C GLU A 390 5.28 20.22 27.65
N PRO A 391 4.12 20.46 27.02
CA PRO A 391 4.10 20.89 25.63
C PRO A 391 4.85 22.22 25.54
N ALA A 392 5.88 22.27 24.69
CA ALA A 392 6.55 23.53 24.38
C ALA A 392 5.50 24.56 23.95
N ILE A 393 5.72 25.84 24.27
CA ILE A 393 4.71 26.92 24.17
C ILE A 393 4.14 27.12 22.74
N THR A 394 4.80 26.55 21.73
CA THR A 394 4.28 26.34 20.37
C THR A 394 3.14 25.32 20.32
N ASP A 395 2.02 25.62 19.68
CA ASP A 395 0.92 24.65 19.47
C ASP A 395 1.44 23.32 18.92
N ASN A 396 1.35 22.26 19.74
CA ASN A 396 1.77 20.91 19.36
C ASN A 396 0.58 20.15 18.76
N HIS A 397 -0.02 20.72 17.72
CA HIS A 397 -1.09 20.06 16.98
C HIS A 397 -0.54 18.84 16.25
N VAL A 398 -1.20 17.70 16.45
CA VAL A 398 -0.98 16.48 15.67
C VAL A 398 -2.23 16.31 14.79
N ILE A 399 -2.02 16.27 13.47
CA ILE A 399 -3.07 16.30 12.45
C ILE A 399 -2.99 15.03 11.62
N SER A 400 -4.13 14.38 11.38
CA SER A 400 -4.19 13.16 10.58
C SER A 400 -3.71 13.42 9.14
N LEU A 401 -3.02 12.45 8.53
CA LEU A 401 -2.61 12.56 7.13
C LEU A 401 -3.81 12.64 6.18
N ASP A 402 -4.99 12.09 6.53
CA ASP A 402 -6.19 12.23 5.71
C ASP A 402 -6.70 13.69 5.64
N GLU A 403 -6.38 14.49 6.65
CA GLU A 403 -6.67 15.93 6.73
C GLU A 403 -5.53 16.78 6.16
N LYS A 404 -4.27 16.42 6.43
CA LYS A 404 -3.10 17.14 5.92
C LYS A 404 -2.86 16.96 4.41
N LEU A 405 -3.38 15.87 3.83
CA LEU A 405 -3.22 15.48 2.43
C LEU A 405 -4.59 15.36 1.73
N PRO A 406 -5.30 16.47 1.46
CA PRO A 406 -6.71 16.47 1.04
C PRO A 406 -6.99 15.71 -0.27
N GLU A 407 -8.24 15.28 -0.47
CA GLU A 407 -8.69 14.51 -1.65
C GLU A 407 -9.00 15.36 -2.90
N THR A 408 -9.22 16.66 -2.73
CA THR A 408 -9.72 17.56 -3.79
C THR A 408 -8.64 18.48 -4.39
N GLU A 409 -7.53 18.65 -3.70
CA GLU A 409 -6.53 19.68 -3.96
C GLU A 409 -5.12 19.09 -4.04
N ASP A 410 -4.26 19.76 -4.80
CA ASP A 410 -2.85 19.40 -4.93
C ASP A 410 -2.10 19.83 -3.66
N TRP A 411 -1.26 18.96 -3.13
CA TRP A 411 -0.70 19.13 -1.79
C TRP A 411 0.39 20.20 -1.75
N LEU A 412 0.20 21.22 -0.92
CA LEU A 412 1.13 22.34 -0.70
C LEU A 412 2.39 21.94 0.11
N LEU A 413 2.93 20.75 -0.16
CA LEU A 413 4.11 20.17 0.46
C LEU A 413 5.25 20.07 -0.56
N SER A 414 6.43 20.54 -0.16
CA SER A 414 7.64 20.38 -0.97
C SER A 414 7.93 18.90 -1.22
N ARG A 415 8.51 18.57 -2.38
CA ARG A 415 8.94 17.20 -2.73
C ARG A 415 9.83 16.57 -1.65
N GLN A 416 10.65 17.36 -0.96
CA GLN A 416 11.41 16.94 0.22
C GLN A 416 10.48 16.46 1.36
N LYS A 417 9.49 17.26 1.80
CA LYS A 417 8.54 16.84 2.85
C LYS A 417 7.69 15.64 2.41
N ARG A 418 7.28 15.57 1.13
CA ARG A 418 6.56 14.41 0.57
C ARG A 418 7.39 13.12 0.65
N VAL A 419 8.70 13.18 0.36
CA VAL A 419 9.60 12.01 0.46
C VAL A 419 10.00 11.69 1.91
N ASP A 420 10.10 12.67 2.81
CA ASP A 420 10.29 12.41 4.25
C ASP A 420 9.08 11.67 4.85
N ILE A 421 7.84 12.05 4.48
CA ILE A 421 6.63 11.29 4.81
C ILE A 421 6.71 9.87 4.23
N ALA A 422 7.08 9.71 2.96
CA ALA A 422 7.19 8.41 2.29
C ALA A 422 8.15 7.46 3.02
N GLN A 423 9.33 7.96 3.41
CA GLN A 423 10.35 7.20 4.14
C GLN A 423 9.86 6.80 5.54
N ARG A 424 9.19 7.71 6.27
CA ARG A 424 8.68 7.46 7.62
C ARG A 424 7.45 6.55 7.64
N LEU A 425 6.59 6.67 6.64
CA LEU A 425 5.44 5.79 6.45
C LEU A 425 5.91 4.36 6.19
N ALA A 426 6.84 4.16 5.25
CA ALA A 426 7.47 2.86 5.02
C ALA A 426 8.16 2.30 6.29
N LEU A 427 8.78 3.17 7.11
CA LEU A 427 9.39 2.77 8.37
C LEU A 427 8.34 2.31 9.39
N ALA A 428 7.23 3.04 9.51
CA ALA A 428 6.11 2.66 10.36
C ALA A 428 5.49 1.32 9.91
N ILE A 429 5.32 1.08 8.61
CA ILE A 429 4.87 -0.23 8.10
C ILE A 429 5.81 -1.35 8.58
N VAL A 430 7.13 -1.23 8.40
CA VAL A 430 8.10 -2.24 8.84
C VAL A 430 8.18 -2.37 10.36
N GLN A 431 7.90 -1.31 11.10
CA GLN A 431 7.92 -1.27 12.56
C GLN A 431 6.67 -1.90 13.19
N PHE A 432 5.49 -1.75 12.57
CA PHE A 432 4.19 -2.05 13.18
C PHE A 432 3.39 -3.18 12.52
N TRP A 433 3.74 -3.69 11.32
CA TRP A 433 2.94 -4.70 10.58
C TRP A 433 2.54 -5.98 11.35
N SER A 434 3.29 -6.34 12.39
CA SER A 434 3.06 -7.51 13.26
C SER A 434 2.49 -7.11 14.63
N THR A 435 1.83 -5.96 14.71
CA THR A 435 1.31 -5.38 15.95
C THR A 435 -0.15 -4.96 15.83
N SER A 436 -0.82 -4.80 16.97
CA SER A 436 -2.20 -4.30 17.00
C SER A 436 -2.37 -2.83 16.60
N TRP A 437 -1.29 -2.06 16.39
CA TRP A 437 -1.37 -0.63 16.06
C TRP A 437 -1.79 -0.32 14.63
N ILE A 438 -1.62 -1.25 13.69
CA ILE A 438 -1.94 -1.03 12.28
C ILE A 438 -2.72 -2.21 11.70
N ASP A 439 -3.82 -1.92 11.01
CA ASP A 439 -4.58 -2.94 10.29
C ASP A 439 -3.96 -3.24 8.91
N ARG A 440 -4.29 -4.39 8.33
CA ARG A 440 -3.97 -4.72 6.94
C ARG A 440 -4.67 -3.79 5.94
N TRP A 441 -5.81 -3.24 6.33
CA TRP A 441 -6.63 -2.29 5.56
C TRP A 441 -6.41 -0.83 5.98
N TRP A 442 -5.22 -0.47 6.45
CA TRP A 442 -4.89 0.89 6.87
C TRP A 442 -5.16 1.95 5.78
N THR A 443 -5.35 3.19 6.21
CA THR A 443 -5.66 4.37 5.40
C THR A 443 -4.84 5.56 5.90
N TRP A 444 -4.93 6.71 5.22
CA TRP A 444 -4.35 7.95 5.72
C TRP A 444 -4.92 8.44 7.08
N ARG A 445 -6.01 7.85 7.60
CA ARG A 445 -6.56 8.17 8.93
C ARG A 445 -5.84 7.47 10.07
N ASP A 446 -5.19 6.34 9.78
CA ASP A 446 -4.45 5.53 10.75
C ASP A 446 -3.02 6.06 10.97
N PHE A 447 -2.76 7.28 10.48
CA PHE A 447 -1.52 8.01 10.61
C PHE A 447 -1.79 9.49 10.83
N SER A 448 -0.95 10.12 11.67
CA SER A 448 -0.90 11.56 11.85
C SER A 448 0.51 12.08 11.72
N VAL A 449 0.64 13.40 11.53
CA VAL A 449 1.90 14.13 11.62
C VAL A 449 1.76 15.31 12.56
N LYS A 450 2.85 15.64 13.26
CA LYS A 450 2.93 16.90 13.99
C LYS A 450 2.94 18.06 12.99
N ASP A 451 2.01 19.00 13.10
CA ASP A 451 1.95 20.17 12.23
C ASP A 451 2.79 21.33 12.77
N ASP A 452 4.11 21.15 12.72
CA ASP A 452 5.06 22.23 12.94
C ASP A 452 5.87 22.57 11.68
N ASN A 453 6.48 23.75 11.70
CA ASN A 453 7.35 24.22 10.62
C ASN A 453 8.75 23.57 10.66
N SER A 454 8.89 22.38 11.27
CA SER A 454 10.15 21.63 11.32
C SER A 454 10.62 21.20 9.92
N ARG A 455 11.94 20.94 9.82
CA ARG A 455 12.57 20.26 8.68
C ARG A 455 12.39 18.73 8.73
N GLU A 456 12.14 18.14 9.91
CA GLU A 456 11.78 16.72 10.08
C GLU A 456 10.28 16.57 10.33
N VAL A 457 9.63 15.65 9.62
CA VAL A 457 8.23 15.29 9.86
C VAL A 457 8.12 14.29 11.02
N GLN A 458 7.59 14.67 12.19
CA GLN A 458 7.27 13.66 13.20
C GLN A 458 5.94 12.97 12.81
N LEU A 459 6.03 11.67 12.47
CA LEU A 459 4.91 10.82 12.02
C LEU A 459 4.52 9.83 13.12
N PHE A 460 3.22 9.63 13.28
CA PHE A 460 2.57 8.81 14.32
C PHE A 460 1.67 7.77 13.67
N VAL A 461 1.46 6.64 14.35
CA VAL A 461 0.42 5.67 14.01
C VAL A 461 -0.78 5.94 14.91
N THR A 462 -1.92 6.23 14.31
CA THR A 462 -3.15 6.64 14.98
C THR A 462 -4.01 5.41 15.25
N ARG A 463 -4.45 5.22 16.50
CA ARG A 463 -5.37 4.12 16.84
C ARG A 463 -6.34 4.48 17.96
N THR A 464 -7.58 4.06 17.80
CA THR A 464 -8.57 4.00 18.89
C THR A 464 -8.20 2.85 19.84
N ILE A 465 -7.59 3.16 21.00
CA ILE A 465 -7.10 2.16 21.98
C ILE A 465 -8.26 1.43 22.66
N PHE A 466 -9.21 2.21 23.18
CA PHE A 466 -10.44 1.72 23.80
C PHE A 466 -11.59 2.03 22.86
N ALA A 467 -12.41 1.02 22.53
CA ALA A 467 -13.72 1.22 21.94
C ALA A 467 -14.75 0.50 22.84
N PRO A 468 -15.80 1.18 23.32
CA PRO A 468 -16.82 0.54 24.13
C PRO A 468 -17.49 -0.58 23.32
N THR A 469 -17.78 -1.72 23.96
CA THR A 469 -18.30 -2.93 23.30
C THR A 469 -19.78 -2.79 22.89
N SER A 470 -20.04 -1.95 21.88
CA SER A 470 -21.22 -2.09 21.02
C SER A 470 -21.13 -3.45 20.33
N GLY A 471 -22.10 -4.33 20.59
CA GLY A 471 -22.06 -5.76 20.28
C GLY A 471 -22.16 -6.16 18.79
N GLY A 472 -21.62 -5.36 17.88
CA GLY A 472 -21.50 -5.67 16.45
C GLY A 472 -20.03 -5.59 16.03
N SER A 473 -19.43 -6.73 15.65
CA SER A 473 -18.11 -6.76 15.04
C SER A 473 -18.21 -6.35 13.55
N SER A 474 -18.49 -5.07 13.30
CA SER A 474 -18.62 -4.46 11.97
C SER A 474 -17.26 -4.24 11.30
N THR A 475 -16.45 -5.30 11.18
CA THR A 475 -15.36 -5.33 10.20
C THR A 475 -16.01 -5.31 8.80
N GLY A 476 -16.05 -4.13 8.18
CA GLY A 476 -16.50 -3.96 6.80
C GLY A 476 -15.82 -4.99 5.90
N LYS A 477 -16.58 -5.65 5.02
CA LYS A 477 -16.03 -6.73 4.20
C LYS A 477 -15.02 -6.13 3.23
N PRO A 478 -13.74 -6.54 3.25
CA PRO A 478 -12.74 -5.95 2.37
C PRO A 478 -13.12 -6.21 0.90
N ALA A 479 -12.98 -5.18 0.07
CA ALA A 479 -13.30 -5.19 -1.35
C ALA A 479 -12.72 -6.41 -2.07
N ARG A 480 -13.46 -6.95 -3.05
CA ARG A 480 -13.18 -8.27 -3.63
C ARG A 480 -11.77 -8.43 -4.22
N ILE A 481 -11.17 -7.35 -4.72
CA ILE A 481 -9.80 -7.33 -5.24
C ILE A 481 -8.78 -7.88 -4.22
N TRP A 482 -8.98 -7.62 -2.92
CA TRP A 482 -8.11 -8.09 -1.85
C TRP A 482 -8.14 -9.61 -1.61
N ARG A 483 -9.01 -10.36 -2.31
CA ARG A 483 -8.96 -11.83 -2.37
C ARG A 483 -7.96 -12.36 -3.39
N PHE A 484 -7.43 -11.48 -4.25
CA PHE A 484 -6.47 -11.80 -5.32
C PHE A 484 -5.10 -11.15 -5.09
N LEU A 485 -5.06 -9.99 -4.43
CA LEU A 485 -3.83 -9.33 -3.99
C LEU A 485 -3.28 -9.98 -2.71
N ARG A 486 -1.96 -10.16 -2.63
CA ARG A 486 -1.31 -10.94 -1.56
C ARG A 486 -1.13 -10.16 -0.25
N GLU A 487 -0.52 -8.98 -0.34
CA GLU A 487 -0.17 -8.17 0.84
C GLU A 487 -0.82 -6.79 0.78
N PRO A 488 -2.07 -6.64 1.26
CA PRO A 488 -2.79 -5.36 1.24
C PRO A 488 -1.98 -4.20 1.85
N LEU A 489 -1.27 -4.48 2.94
CA LEU A 489 -0.41 -3.54 3.66
C LEU A 489 0.78 -3.03 2.82
N LEU A 490 1.31 -3.82 1.87
CA LEU A 490 2.32 -3.35 0.91
C LEU A 490 1.69 -2.66 -0.30
N VAL A 491 0.58 -3.16 -0.83
CA VAL A 491 -0.11 -2.52 -1.96
C VAL A 491 -0.55 -1.11 -1.60
N ARG A 492 -1.09 -0.90 -0.39
CA ARG A 492 -1.45 0.43 0.12
C ARG A 492 -0.25 1.33 0.38
N LEU A 493 0.90 0.77 0.77
CA LEU A 493 2.15 1.53 0.76
C LEU A 493 2.53 1.95 -0.67
N GLY A 494 2.31 1.09 -1.67
CA GLY A 494 2.44 1.42 -3.09
C GLY A 494 1.54 2.57 -3.52
N PHE A 495 0.26 2.58 -3.11
CA PHE A 495 -0.65 3.70 -3.35
C PHE A 495 -0.15 4.99 -2.68
N ALA A 496 0.16 4.92 -1.39
CA ALA A 496 0.64 6.08 -0.62
C ALA A 496 1.92 6.70 -1.21
N LEU A 497 2.86 5.86 -1.64
CA LEU A 497 4.09 6.29 -2.30
C LEU A 497 3.83 6.93 -3.67
N ILE A 498 2.80 6.51 -4.42
CA ILE A 498 2.39 7.19 -5.66
C ILE A 498 1.76 8.55 -5.36
N GLU A 499 0.86 8.63 -4.40
CA GLU A 499 0.18 9.88 -4.05
C GLU A 499 1.19 10.91 -3.48
N LEU A 500 2.13 10.46 -2.65
CA LEU A 500 3.28 11.27 -2.20
C LEU A 500 4.24 11.62 -3.33
N ALA A 501 4.38 10.79 -4.37
CA ALA A 501 5.20 11.13 -5.53
C ALA A 501 4.56 12.22 -6.39
N LEU A 502 3.24 12.14 -6.62
CA LEU A 502 2.51 13.07 -7.48
C LEU A 502 2.00 14.33 -6.74
N GLY A 503 1.96 14.30 -5.41
CA GLY A 503 1.41 15.39 -4.59
C GLY A 503 -0.12 15.49 -4.65
N MET A 504 -0.82 14.38 -4.91
CA MET A 504 -2.28 14.33 -5.03
C MET A 504 -2.78 12.89 -4.87
N ARG A 505 -4.06 12.69 -4.46
CA ARG A 505 -4.68 11.35 -4.37
C ARG A 505 -4.85 10.69 -5.75
N LEU A 506 -4.89 9.36 -5.80
CA LEU A 506 -5.19 8.56 -6.99
C LEU A 506 -6.55 8.89 -7.61
N SER A 507 -7.55 9.18 -6.75
CA SER A 507 -8.86 9.69 -7.14
C SER A 507 -8.76 10.98 -7.93
N ARG A 508 -8.02 11.97 -7.42
CA ARG A 508 -7.78 13.26 -8.07
C ARG A 508 -7.02 13.12 -9.38
N TRP A 509 -6.00 12.24 -9.42
CA TRP A 509 -5.22 11.99 -10.63
C TRP A 509 -6.09 11.44 -11.79
N ARG A 510 -7.03 10.52 -11.50
CA ARG A 510 -7.99 10.00 -12.50
C ARG A 510 -8.86 11.11 -13.10
N GLU A 511 -9.38 12.02 -12.27
CA GLU A 511 -10.23 13.13 -12.71
C GLU A 511 -9.51 14.00 -13.75
N LEU A 512 -8.28 14.42 -13.43
CA LEU A 512 -7.46 15.28 -14.27
C LEU A 512 -7.12 14.62 -15.62
N HIS A 513 -6.76 13.33 -15.60
CA HIS A 513 -6.32 12.61 -16.79
C HIS A 513 -7.44 11.91 -17.57
N LYS A 514 -8.70 11.97 -17.08
CA LYS A 514 -9.91 11.36 -17.65
C LYS A 514 -9.84 9.83 -17.84
N TYR A 515 -8.97 9.13 -17.10
CA TYR A 515 -8.91 7.67 -17.10
C TYR A 515 -10.11 7.11 -16.32
N GLY A 516 -11.04 6.49 -17.06
CA GLY A 516 -12.30 5.98 -16.53
C GLY A 516 -13.57 6.64 -17.06
N SER A 517 -13.50 7.48 -18.11
CA SER A 517 -14.68 8.07 -18.78
C SER A 517 -15.50 7.06 -19.63
N THR A 518 -15.68 5.84 -19.13
CA THR A 518 -16.76 4.94 -19.57
C THR A 518 -17.91 5.08 -18.58
N THR A 519 -19.05 5.55 -19.05
CA THR A 519 -20.30 5.66 -18.27
C THR A 519 -20.81 4.28 -17.88
N ASP A 520 -20.45 3.83 -16.68
CA ASP A 520 -20.94 2.58 -16.08
C ASP A 520 -21.45 2.88 -14.67
N GLU A 521 -22.62 3.52 -14.61
CA GLU A 521 -23.25 4.08 -13.40
C GLU A 521 -23.85 3.01 -12.45
N GLY A 522 -23.41 1.74 -12.57
CA GLY A 522 -24.01 0.57 -11.93
C GLY A 522 -23.10 -0.27 -11.02
N LEU A 523 -21.79 0.04 -10.94
CA LEU A 523 -20.84 -0.74 -10.13
C LEU A 523 -20.65 -0.12 -8.73
N GLY A 524 -20.99 -0.88 -7.69
CA GLY A 524 -21.01 -0.42 -6.29
C GLY A 524 -19.64 -0.16 -5.66
N GLU A 525 -19.64 0.21 -4.38
CA GLU A 525 -18.46 0.70 -3.64
C GLU A 525 -17.33 -0.34 -3.51
N ASP A 526 -17.64 -1.63 -3.67
CA ASP A 526 -16.71 -2.76 -3.90
C ASP A 526 -15.65 -2.47 -4.99
N SER A 527 -15.89 -1.50 -5.88
CA SER A 527 -15.02 -1.13 -7.01
C SER A 527 -13.91 -0.10 -6.70
N GLN A 528 -13.93 0.59 -5.54
CA GLN A 528 -13.04 1.74 -5.35
C GLN A 528 -11.55 1.35 -5.25
N ASP A 529 -11.21 0.38 -4.41
CA ASP A 529 -9.83 -0.11 -4.29
C ASP A 529 -9.32 -0.78 -5.59
N GLU A 530 -10.23 -1.33 -6.41
CA GLU A 530 -9.91 -1.89 -7.74
C GLU A 530 -9.56 -0.78 -8.74
N ARG A 531 -10.33 0.32 -8.77
CA ARG A 531 -9.98 1.51 -9.56
C ARG A 531 -8.66 2.15 -9.12
N ASP A 532 -8.39 2.19 -7.82
CA ASP A 532 -7.12 2.72 -7.28
C ASP A 532 -5.93 1.82 -7.66
N TYR A 533 -6.08 0.49 -7.62
CA TYR A 533 -5.06 -0.46 -8.09
C TYR A 533 -4.76 -0.35 -9.60
N ASP A 534 -5.78 -0.34 -10.46
CA ASP A 534 -5.60 -0.20 -11.91
C ASP A 534 -5.01 1.18 -12.28
N THR A 535 -5.31 2.23 -11.50
CA THR A 535 -4.69 3.55 -11.65
C THR A 535 -3.21 3.49 -11.28
N ALA A 536 -2.87 2.86 -10.15
CA ALA A 536 -1.49 2.69 -9.71
C ALA A 536 -0.63 1.91 -10.72
N LEU A 537 -1.15 0.80 -11.27
CA LEU A 537 -0.50 0.05 -12.34
C LEU A 537 -0.37 0.86 -13.64
N THR A 538 -1.37 1.69 -13.98
CA THR A 538 -1.32 2.58 -15.16
C THR A 538 -0.23 3.65 -15.03
N ILE A 539 -0.09 4.25 -13.85
CA ILE A 539 0.97 5.22 -13.53
C ILE A 539 2.35 4.56 -13.59
N LEU A 540 2.49 3.37 -13.01
CA LEU A 540 3.73 2.58 -13.01
C LEU A 540 4.17 2.19 -14.43
N GLY A 541 3.27 1.60 -15.21
CA GLY A 541 3.55 1.16 -16.58
C GLY A 541 3.89 2.29 -17.55
N ARG A 542 3.48 3.53 -17.23
CA ARG A 542 3.82 4.76 -17.97
C ARG A 542 5.13 5.42 -17.54
N LYS A 543 5.75 4.96 -16.46
CA LYS A 543 7.01 5.50 -15.92
C LYS A 543 6.95 6.95 -15.42
N ILE A 544 5.77 7.44 -15.06
CA ILE A 544 5.57 8.81 -14.54
C ILE A 544 6.42 9.05 -13.27
N LEU A 545 6.62 8.01 -12.45
CA LEU A 545 7.40 8.08 -11.21
C LEU A 545 8.93 8.15 -11.46
N GLN A 546 9.39 7.66 -12.61
CA GLN A 546 10.78 7.80 -13.08
C GLN A 546 11.08 9.25 -13.45
N GLU A 547 10.11 9.95 -14.04
CA GLU A 547 10.19 11.36 -14.44
C GLU A 547 9.99 12.31 -13.23
N GLU A 548 8.97 12.08 -12.41
CA GLU A 548 8.66 12.93 -11.24
C GLU A 548 9.61 12.71 -10.05
N ILE A 549 10.10 11.49 -9.77
CA ILE A 549 11.02 11.25 -8.65
C ILE A 549 12.35 10.60 -9.06
N SER A 550 12.36 9.31 -9.41
CA SER A 550 13.55 8.57 -9.87
C SER A 550 13.25 7.12 -10.25
N VAL A 551 14.17 6.49 -10.99
CA VAL A 551 14.20 5.04 -11.26
C VAL A 551 14.12 4.20 -9.99
N ALA A 552 14.88 4.57 -8.95
CA ALA A 552 14.89 3.85 -7.68
C ALA A 552 13.54 3.94 -6.96
N TYR A 553 12.93 5.13 -6.90
CA TYR A 553 11.61 5.30 -6.27
C TYR A 553 10.52 4.53 -7.02
N GLN A 554 10.56 4.51 -8.37
CA GLN A 554 9.64 3.68 -9.13
C GLN A 554 9.81 2.18 -8.83
N ALA A 555 11.04 1.68 -8.72
CA ALA A 555 11.30 0.28 -8.40
C ALA A 555 10.76 -0.10 -6.99
N VAL A 556 10.85 0.80 -6.02
CA VAL A 556 10.22 0.65 -4.70
C VAL A 556 8.69 0.53 -4.81
N VAL A 557 8.04 1.39 -5.59
CA VAL A 557 6.59 1.32 -5.81
C VAL A 557 6.19 0.04 -6.54
N GLU A 558 6.97 -0.40 -7.52
CA GLU A 558 6.76 -1.67 -8.21
C GLU A 558 6.83 -2.88 -7.26
N ALA A 559 7.82 -2.89 -6.36
CA ALA A 559 7.98 -3.89 -5.32
C ALA A 559 6.77 -3.94 -4.35
N CYS A 560 6.28 -2.76 -3.92
CA CYS A 560 5.11 -2.62 -3.07
C CYS A 560 3.83 -3.14 -3.75
N LEU A 561 3.57 -2.75 -5.01
CA LEU A 561 2.35 -3.13 -5.73
C LEU A 561 2.33 -4.62 -6.13
N LYS A 562 3.46 -5.16 -6.59
CA LYS A 562 3.54 -6.57 -7.02
C LYS A 562 3.75 -7.55 -5.86
N CYS A 563 4.19 -7.07 -4.70
CA CYS A 563 4.62 -7.90 -3.56
C CYS A 563 5.77 -8.87 -3.93
N GLU A 564 6.62 -8.47 -4.88
CA GLU A 564 7.78 -9.24 -5.35
C GLU A 564 8.89 -8.32 -5.86
N VAL A 565 10.14 -8.79 -5.79
CA VAL A 565 11.31 -8.10 -6.35
C VAL A 565 12.14 -9.09 -7.15
N ILE A 566 12.38 -8.77 -8.42
CA ILE A 566 13.16 -9.60 -9.35
C ILE A 566 14.64 -9.25 -9.20
N ARG A 567 15.49 -10.26 -9.01
CA ARG A 567 16.96 -10.13 -9.05
C ARG A 567 17.60 -11.12 -10.00
N GLU A 568 18.89 -10.92 -10.25
CA GLU A 568 19.84 -11.86 -10.89
C GLU A 568 19.78 -13.27 -10.28
N THR A 569 19.49 -13.37 -8.97
CA THR A 569 19.34 -14.63 -8.22
C THR A 569 17.93 -15.22 -8.25
N GLY A 570 16.98 -14.60 -8.96
CA GLY A 570 15.55 -14.97 -8.99
C GLY A 570 14.65 -13.95 -8.29
N ALA A 571 13.33 -14.23 -8.29
CA ALA A 571 12.32 -13.37 -7.68
C ALA A 571 12.11 -13.70 -6.19
N ILE A 572 12.08 -12.66 -5.36
CA ILE A 572 11.77 -12.74 -3.92
C ILE A 572 10.37 -12.18 -3.70
N SER A 573 9.45 -12.97 -3.15
CA SER A 573 8.12 -12.46 -2.77
C SER A 573 8.20 -11.80 -1.40
N LEU A 574 7.81 -10.52 -1.34
CA LEU A 574 7.64 -9.79 -0.10
C LEU A 574 6.29 -10.21 0.49
N THR A 575 6.29 -10.96 1.60
CA THR A 575 5.06 -11.42 2.27
C THR A 575 5.15 -11.32 3.78
N THR A 576 4.12 -10.78 4.45
CA THR A 576 4.05 -10.68 5.91
C THR A 576 4.07 -12.05 6.62
N ALA A 577 3.84 -13.15 5.89
CA ALA A 577 3.99 -14.50 6.41
C ALA A 577 5.45 -14.99 6.49
N ALA A 578 6.42 -14.30 5.86
CA ALA A 578 7.82 -14.71 5.86
C ALA A 578 8.60 -14.12 7.05
N ASN A 579 9.41 -14.94 7.71
CA ASN A 579 10.32 -14.50 8.78
C ASN A 579 11.34 -13.43 8.31
N SER A 580 11.66 -13.40 7.01
CA SER A 580 12.56 -12.42 6.40
C SER A 580 11.90 -11.09 6.03
N PHE A 581 10.56 -10.95 6.13
CA PHE A 581 9.81 -9.77 5.68
C PHE A 581 10.40 -8.44 6.15
N SER A 582 10.76 -8.35 7.43
CA SER A 582 11.33 -7.14 8.04
C SER A 582 12.75 -6.81 7.54
N GLU A 583 13.50 -7.80 7.05
CA GLU A 583 14.82 -7.62 6.42
C GLU A 583 14.72 -7.37 4.91
N ASP A 584 13.68 -7.90 4.27
CA ASP A 584 13.44 -7.77 2.84
C ASP A 584 12.84 -6.40 2.51
N VAL A 585 11.79 -5.96 3.20
CA VAL A 585 11.23 -4.61 3.05
C VAL A 585 12.24 -3.53 3.50
N ASP A 586 13.09 -3.83 4.48
CA ASP A 586 14.24 -3.00 4.87
C ASP A 586 15.15 -2.65 3.68
N ARG A 587 15.38 -3.63 2.82
CA ARG A 587 16.49 -3.66 1.86
C ARG A 587 16.02 -3.33 0.45
N GLU A 588 14.80 -3.72 0.07
CA GLU A 588 14.22 -3.39 -1.24
C GLU A 588 13.36 -2.12 -1.23
N ILE A 589 12.83 -1.69 -0.07
CA ILE A 589 11.90 -0.54 0.03
C ILE A 589 12.50 0.59 0.88
N LEU A 590 12.88 0.32 2.13
CA LEU A 590 13.38 1.36 3.04
C LEU A 590 14.77 1.89 2.66
N GLN A 591 15.71 1.01 2.34
CA GLN A 591 17.07 1.42 1.97
C GLN A 591 17.10 2.29 0.70
N PRO A 592 16.42 1.95 -0.42
CA PRO A 592 16.41 2.82 -1.60
C PRO A 592 15.72 4.17 -1.37
N LEU A 593 14.61 4.22 -0.60
CA LEU A 593 14.00 5.49 -0.18
C LEU A 593 14.98 6.34 0.65
N SER A 594 15.73 5.71 1.55
CA SER A 594 16.72 6.38 2.40
C SER A 594 17.94 6.88 1.63
N GLU A 595 18.50 6.05 0.74
CA GLU A 595 19.61 6.45 -0.14
C GLU A 595 19.18 7.58 -1.08
N TYR A 596 17.95 7.56 -1.60
CA TYR A 596 17.40 8.66 -2.40
C TYR A 596 17.27 9.95 -1.58
N PHE A 597 16.68 9.89 -0.38
CA PHE A 597 16.52 11.08 0.47
C PHE A 597 17.86 11.67 0.91
N GLU A 598 18.82 10.84 1.36
CA GLU A 598 20.15 11.30 1.73
C GLU A 598 20.95 11.88 0.55
N THR A 599 20.80 11.32 -0.66
CA THR A 599 21.50 11.81 -1.85
C THR A 599 20.99 13.18 -2.31
N ASN A 600 19.71 13.49 -2.12
CA ASN A 600 19.10 14.75 -2.57
C ASN A 600 19.06 15.83 -1.47
N TRP A 601 19.00 15.46 -0.19
CA TRP A 601 18.81 16.40 0.94
C TRP A 601 19.65 16.10 2.19
N GLY A 602 20.48 15.05 2.19
CA GLY A 602 21.22 14.61 3.39
C GLY A 602 22.30 15.58 3.86
N ASP A 603 22.99 16.26 2.93
CA ASP A 603 24.04 17.23 3.26
C ASP A 603 23.48 18.54 3.87
N MET A 604 22.15 18.78 3.83
CA MET A 604 21.48 19.94 4.48
C MET A 604 21.26 19.77 6.01
N LYS A 605 22.01 18.88 6.66
CA LYS A 605 21.94 18.60 8.11
C LYS A 605 23.17 19.07 8.90
N LEU A 606 24.00 19.92 8.30
CA LEU A 606 25.22 20.48 8.93
C LEU A 606 25.15 21.99 9.20
N ASP A 607 24.06 22.66 8.78
CA ASP A 607 23.69 24.06 9.05
C ASP A 607 22.29 24.17 9.72
#